data_AF-A0A1Q8AJN5-F1
#
_entry.id   AF-A0A1Q8AJN5-F1
#
_cell.length_a   1.000
_cell.length_b   1.000
_cell.length_c   1.000
_cell.angle_alpha   90.00
_cell.angle_beta   90.00
_cell.angle_gamma   90.00
#
_symmetry.space_group_name_H-M   'P 1'
#
loop_
_entity.id
_entity.type
_entity.pdbx_description
1 polymer ?
#
loop_
_entity_poly.entity_id
_entity_poly.type
_entity_poly.pdbx_seq_one_letter_code
_entity_poly.pdbx_strand_id
1 'polypeptide(L)'
;MRRWVVLAFLLVACSQTTGSPVAGATASPAQSAATPIPDLPLTNVDLSCRLPVIDSSNSGIDPPLFAGGFVTFPAAALAPDSAGGVRLGSNGDLTTEASPTLHNDRSALRGTPFYDRAQRRWVPASPSQSTPDGAFYAYATWDPSTPSRARVHIVNVGTATEKVFDVAVPDNAMGFTVADFDSQGVYLLSNAFEQLPSGVWLMDATSGALRELVQVTFVEAVRGGYAWAARIDPRDPSPPQLRRSGTSSNSVVRVDLATGAKTTWFYRPGLQVDTIGFDSRSRPIIQVSHPDGSGRSETWLVNDPGGDGSSLIYAGGLFIWEPQADGDRLWFGGGTSFRGTTGIYLYTQTHGLQKVFAFTQGKPDHVITPVGFCA
;
A
#
# COMPACT_ATOMS: atom_id res chain seq x y z
N MET A 1 -19.90 28.62 43.30
CA MET A 1 -19.47 30.03 43.22
C MET A 1 -18.83 30.27 41.86
N ARG A 2 -19.50 31.07 41.02
CA ARG A 2 -19.19 31.31 39.61
C ARG A 2 -18.25 32.51 39.53
N ARG A 3 -17.02 32.36 39.01
CA ARG A 3 -16.11 33.49 38.78
C ARG A 3 -16.08 33.80 37.28
N TRP A 4 -16.57 34.99 36.95
CA TRP A 4 -16.45 35.61 35.64
C TRP A 4 -15.11 36.35 35.59
N VAL A 5 -14.32 36.14 34.53
CA VAL A 5 -13.16 36.96 34.21
C VAL A 5 -13.49 37.72 32.93
N VAL A 6 -13.62 39.04 33.07
CA VAL A 6 -13.74 40.00 31.96
C VAL A 6 -12.32 40.43 31.61
N LEU A 7 -11.90 40.22 30.37
CA LEU A 7 -10.63 40.72 29.85
C LEU A 7 -10.90 41.86 28.87
N ALA A 8 -10.41 43.05 29.21
CA ALA A 8 -10.53 44.27 28.44
C ALA A 8 -9.44 44.35 27.36
N PHE A 9 -9.83 44.68 26.13
CA PHE A 9 -8.91 44.97 25.03
C PHE A 9 -8.48 46.46 25.09
N LEU A 10 -7.18 46.69 25.25
CA LEU A 10 -6.54 47.99 25.12
C LEU A 10 -5.92 48.09 23.72
N LEU A 11 -6.47 48.99 22.89
CA LEU A 11 -5.92 49.37 21.60
C LEU A 11 -4.83 50.43 21.81
N VAL A 12 -3.58 50.11 21.45
CA VAL A 12 -2.49 51.07 21.34
C VAL A 12 -2.09 51.14 19.87
N ALA A 13 -2.33 52.31 19.27
CA ALA A 13 -1.84 52.66 17.95
C ALA A 13 -0.47 53.34 18.08
N CYS A 14 0.54 52.81 17.38
CA CYS A 14 1.78 53.53 17.09
C CYS A 14 2.05 53.47 15.59
N SER A 15 1.97 54.64 14.95
CA SER A 15 2.53 54.91 13.63
C SER A 15 4.03 55.10 13.76
N GLN A 16 4.82 54.49 12.88
CA GLN A 16 6.14 55.03 12.50
C GLN A 16 6.62 54.39 11.18
N THR A 17 6.90 55.27 10.23
CA THR A 17 7.55 55.04 8.95
C THR A 17 9.06 55.10 9.12
N THR A 18 9.79 54.04 8.76
CA THR A 18 11.22 54.10 8.41
C THR A 18 11.52 53.03 7.35
N GLY A 19 12.21 53.44 6.28
CA GLY A 19 12.46 52.62 5.11
C GLY A 19 13.43 51.47 5.38
N SER A 20 13.05 50.27 4.91
CA SER A 20 13.92 49.09 4.89
C SER A 20 14.73 49.05 3.59
N PRO A 21 16.00 48.63 3.63
CA PRO A 21 16.80 48.42 2.43
C PRO A 21 16.23 47.24 1.62
N VAL A 22 16.12 47.42 0.31
CA VAL A 22 15.75 46.35 -0.63
C VAL A 22 16.89 45.32 -0.63
N ALA A 23 16.69 44.22 0.09
CA ALA A 23 17.57 43.05 -0.01
C ALA A 23 17.48 42.51 -1.45
N GLY A 24 18.62 42.44 -2.14
CA GLY A 24 18.72 41.83 -3.46
C GLY A 24 18.24 40.38 -3.39
N ALA A 25 17.17 40.07 -4.12
CA ALA A 25 16.70 38.72 -4.29
C ALA A 25 17.82 37.87 -4.90
N THR A 26 18.46 37.05 -4.07
CA THR A 26 19.39 36.02 -4.53
C THR A 26 18.54 35.02 -5.30
N ALA A 27 18.79 34.87 -6.60
CA ALA A 27 18.06 33.94 -7.45
C ALA A 27 18.09 32.54 -6.79
N SER A 28 16.90 32.02 -6.50
CA SER A 28 16.72 30.66 -5.99
C SER A 28 17.41 29.69 -6.98
N PRO A 29 18.22 28.73 -6.51
CA PRO A 29 18.91 27.81 -7.41
C PRO A 29 17.87 27.11 -8.28
N ALA A 30 18.01 27.27 -9.60
CA ALA A 30 17.15 26.59 -10.56
C ALA A 30 17.22 25.09 -10.28
N GLN A 31 16.07 24.46 -10.01
CA GLN A 31 15.96 23.01 -9.96
C GLN A 31 16.50 22.47 -11.28
N SER A 32 17.62 21.74 -11.22
CA SER A 32 18.08 20.95 -12.35
C SER A 32 16.95 19.98 -12.71
N ALA A 33 16.43 20.07 -13.93
CA ALA A 33 15.41 19.17 -14.41
C ALA A 33 15.94 17.73 -14.29
N ALA A 34 15.19 16.86 -13.60
CA ALA A 34 15.53 15.45 -13.52
C ALA A 34 15.56 14.87 -14.94
N THR A 35 16.60 14.08 -15.25
CA THR A 35 16.67 13.33 -16.50
C THR A 35 15.48 12.36 -16.59
N PRO A 36 14.79 12.25 -17.74
CA PRO A 36 13.67 11.34 -17.90
C PRO A 36 14.10 9.91 -17.58
N ILE A 37 13.31 9.21 -16.77
CA ILE A 37 13.50 7.79 -16.48
C ILE A 37 13.00 7.01 -17.70
N PRO A 38 13.87 6.27 -18.41
CA PRO A 38 13.45 5.50 -19.56
C PRO A 38 12.60 4.30 -19.12
N ASP A 39 11.57 4.00 -19.91
CA ASP A 39 10.75 2.80 -19.76
C ASP A 39 11.48 1.57 -20.34
N LEU A 40 11.10 0.36 -19.90
CA LEU A 40 11.61 -0.89 -20.47
C LEU A 40 10.97 -1.17 -21.84
N PRO A 41 11.73 -1.75 -22.79
CA PRO A 41 11.16 -2.17 -24.07
C PRO A 41 10.12 -3.27 -23.85
N LEU A 42 9.02 -3.20 -24.62
CA LEU A 42 7.99 -4.24 -24.60
C LEU A 42 8.59 -5.56 -25.08
N THR A 43 8.39 -6.61 -24.29
CA THR A 43 8.92 -7.95 -24.54
C THR A 43 7.78 -8.94 -24.72
N ASN A 44 7.85 -9.72 -25.79
CA ASN A 44 6.98 -10.87 -25.98
C ASN A 44 7.42 -12.00 -25.07
N VAL A 45 6.46 -12.60 -24.37
CA VAL A 45 6.70 -13.73 -23.47
C VAL A 45 6.09 -15.00 -24.05
N ASP A 46 6.82 -16.09 -23.98
CA ASP A 46 6.37 -17.42 -24.40
C ASP A 46 5.63 -18.13 -23.26
N LEU A 47 4.59 -17.46 -22.75
CA LEU A 47 3.70 -17.98 -21.73
C LEU A 47 2.26 -17.80 -22.18
N SER A 48 1.44 -18.83 -21.98
CA SER A 48 0.01 -18.82 -22.30
C SER A 48 -0.77 -18.80 -21.00
N CYS A 49 -1.31 -17.63 -20.64
CA CYS A 49 -2.15 -17.50 -19.46
C CYS A 49 -3.01 -16.24 -19.49
N ARG A 50 -3.97 -16.18 -18.58
CA ARG A 50 -4.86 -15.04 -18.38
C ARG A 50 -4.57 -14.38 -17.04
N LEU A 51 -4.04 -13.17 -17.06
CA LEU A 51 -3.69 -12.39 -15.86
C LEU A 51 -4.84 -11.45 -15.48
N PRO A 52 -5.41 -11.55 -14.27
CA PRO A 52 -6.36 -10.56 -13.78
C PRO A 52 -5.68 -9.22 -13.53
N VAL A 53 -6.28 -8.14 -14.01
CA VAL A 53 -5.77 -6.78 -13.87
C VAL A 53 -6.89 -5.81 -13.49
N ILE A 54 -6.52 -4.74 -12.81
CA ILE A 54 -7.39 -3.59 -12.58
C ILE A 54 -6.82 -2.38 -13.29
N ASP A 55 -7.70 -1.70 -14.01
CA ASP A 55 -7.52 -0.31 -14.42
C ASP A 55 -8.15 0.59 -13.36
N SER A 56 -7.37 1.51 -12.80
CA SER A 56 -7.84 2.45 -11.79
C SER A 56 -7.41 3.87 -12.10
N SER A 57 -8.25 4.82 -11.70
CA SER A 57 -7.98 6.25 -11.88
C SER A 57 -7.33 6.84 -10.63
N ASN A 58 -6.14 7.41 -10.77
CA ASN A 58 -5.44 8.11 -9.69
C ASN A 58 -6.13 9.42 -9.29
N SER A 59 -7.04 9.95 -10.12
CA SER A 59 -7.80 11.15 -9.77
C SER A 59 -8.97 10.83 -8.84
N GLY A 60 -9.43 9.57 -8.80
CA GLY A 60 -10.61 9.16 -8.04
C GLY A 60 -11.92 9.81 -8.52
N ILE A 61 -11.90 10.51 -9.66
CA ILE A 61 -13.03 11.27 -10.21
C ILE A 61 -13.80 10.43 -11.25
N ASP A 62 -13.15 9.49 -11.91
CA ASP A 62 -13.76 8.68 -12.99
C ASP A 62 -14.37 7.38 -12.43
N PRO A 63 -15.69 7.14 -12.58
CA PRO A 63 -16.32 5.87 -12.27
C PRO A 63 -16.26 4.87 -13.45
N PRO A 64 -16.13 3.54 -13.20
CA PRO A 64 -15.90 2.94 -11.88
C PRO A 64 -14.50 3.27 -11.38
N LEU A 65 -14.35 3.38 -10.06
CA LEU A 65 -13.06 3.66 -9.42
C LEU A 65 -12.02 2.60 -9.77
N PHE A 66 -12.49 1.36 -9.91
CA PHE A 66 -11.71 0.24 -10.42
C PHE A 66 -12.50 -0.50 -11.50
N ALA A 67 -11.87 -0.73 -12.65
CA ALA A 67 -12.38 -1.55 -13.74
C ALA A 67 -11.52 -2.82 -13.86
N GLY A 68 -12.09 -3.95 -13.44
CA GLY A 68 -11.48 -5.26 -13.58
C GLY A 68 -11.47 -5.75 -15.04
N GLY A 69 -10.41 -6.46 -15.39
CA GLY A 69 -10.27 -7.10 -16.69
C GLY A 69 -9.16 -8.15 -16.67
N PHE A 70 -8.79 -8.61 -17.86
CA PHE A 70 -7.78 -9.64 -18.01
C PHE A 70 -6.85 -9.36 -19.17
N VAL A 71 -5.54 -9.49 -18.95
CA VAL A 71 -4.55 -9.53 -20.03
C VAL A 71 -4.30 -10.99 -20.40
N THR A 72 -4.52 -11.35 -21.67
CA THR A 72 -4.24 -12.70 -22.18
C THR A 72 -2.90 -12.72 -22.90
N PHE A 73 -1.99 -13.59 -22.44
CA PHE A 73 -0.69 -13.86 -23.06
C PHE A 73 -0.75 -15.14 -23.92
N PRO A 74 0.05 -15.23 -25.01
CA PRO A 74 1.10 -14.30 -25.43
C PRO A 74 0.59 -13.09 -26.23
N ALA A 75 -0.71 -13.01 -26.52
CA ALA A 75 -1.29 -11.94 -27.33
C ALA A 75 -1.15 -10.53 -26.72
N ALA A 76 -0.85 -10.44 -25.42
CA ALA A 76 -0.79 -9.20 -24.64
C ALA A 76 -2.05 -8.34 -24.86
N ALA A 77 -3.21 -8.98 -24.87
CA ALA A 77 -4.49 -8.35 -25.17
C ALA A 77 -5.33 -8.17 -23.89
N LEU A 78 -5.72 -6.93 -23.60
CA LEU A 78 -6.62 -6.59 -22.50
C LEU A 78 -8.08 -6.80 -22.92
N ALA A 79 -8.79 -7.61 -22.16
CA ALA A 79 -10.24 -7.79 -22.25
C ALA A 79 -10.89 -7.30 -20.94
N PRO A 80 -11.71 -6.24 -20.97
CA PRO A 80 -12.50 -5.81 -19.82
C PRO A 80 -13.43 -6.92 -19.33
N ASP A 81 -13.67 -7.00 -18.02
CA ASP A 81 -14.68 -7.87 -17.45
C ASP A 81 -15.90 -7.05 -17.05
N SER A 82 -17.07 -7.39 -17.60
CA SER A 82 -18.33 -6.73 -17.24
C SER A 82 -18.72 -6.91 -15.77
N ALA A 83 -18.18 -7.94 -15.10
CA ALA A 83 -18.35 -8.16 -13.67
C ALA A 83 -17.27 -7.45 -12.82
N GLY A 84 -16.29 -6.79 -13.46
CA GLY A 84 -15.10 -6.24 -12.84
C GLY A 84 -15.22 -4.85 -12.22
N GLY A 85 -16.37 -4.22 -12.34
CA GLY A 85 -16.56 -2.88 -11.77
C GLY A 85 -16.59 -2.89 -10.25
N VAL A 86 -15.78 -2.04 -9.63
CA VAL A 86 -15.90 -1.65 -8.21
C VAL A 86 -16.11 -0.15 -8.13
N ARG A 87 -17.23 0.26 -7.52
CA ARG A 87 -17.68 1.65 -7.46
C ARG A 87 -17.56 2.21 -6.06
N LEU A 88 -17.37 3.51 -5.97
CA LEU A 88 -17.56 4.25 -4.73
C LEU A 88 -19.04 4.62 -4.60
N GLY A 89 -19.69 4.12 -3.55
CA GLY A 89 -21.04 4.52 -3.16
C GLY A 89 -21.08 5.92 -2.57
N SER A 90 -22.29 6.48 -2.45
CA SER A 90 -22.51 7.82 -1.88
C SER A 90 -22.00 7.98 -0.44
N ASN A 91 -21.90 6.87 0.29
CA ASN A 91 -21.49 6.84 1.69
C ASN A 91 -19.97 6.65 1.85
N GLY A 92 -19.21 6.57 0.75
CA GLY A 92 -17.77 6.30 0.78
C GLY A 92 -17.39 4.81 0.75
N ASP A 93 -18.37 3.91 0.75
CA ASP A 93 -18.15 2.46 0.65
C ASP A 93 -17.78 2.05 -0.78
N LEU A 94 -16.90 1.06 -0.92
CA LEU A 94 -16.63 0.36 -2.16
C LEU A 94 -17.63 -0.77 -2.37
N THR A 95 -18.22 -0.87 -3.55
CA THR A 95 -19.18 -1.93 -3.90
C THR A 95 -18.86 -2.59 -5.23
N THR A 96 -19.00 -3.91 -5.31
CA THR A 96 -18.86 -4.64 -6.58
C THR A 96 -20.13 -4.53 -7.42
N GLU A 97 -19.99 -4.41 -8.74
CA GLU A 97 -21.12 -4.41 -9.67
C GLU A 97 -21.77 -5.80 -9.82
N ALA A 98 -20.97 -6.87 -9.68
CA ALA A 98 -21.46 -8.24 -9.76
C ALA A 98 -22.29 -8.64 -8.52
N SER A 99 -23.30 -9.48 -8.74
CA SER A 99 -24.10 -10.09 -7.69
C SER A 99 -23.48 -11.40 -7.18
N PRO A 100 -23.60 -11.72 -5.87
CA PRO A 100 -24.11 -10.83 -4.83
C PRO A 100 -23.13 -9.69 -4.54
N THR A 101 -23.65 -8.48 -4.28
CA THR A 101 -22.83 -7.29 -4.06
C THR A 101 -21.98 -7.42 -2.81
N LEU A 102 -20.67 -7.20 -2.95
CA LEU A 102 -19.72 -7.14 -1.83
C LEU A 102 -19.40 -5.69 -1.50
N HIS A 103 -19.05 -5.45 -0.24
CA HIS A 103 -18.80 -4.13 0.32
C HIS A 103 -17.41 -4.03 0.96
N ASN A 104 -16.79 -2.87 0.91
CA ASN A 104 -15.63 -2.54 1.75
C ASN A 104 -15.67 -1.05 2.08
N ASP A 105 -14.96 -0.64 3.12
CA ASP A 105 -14.72 0.76 3.42
C ASP A 105 -13.49 1.25 2.64
N ARG A 106 -13.64 2.37 1.92
CA ARG A 106 -12.53 2.92 1.11
C ARG A 106 -11.32 3.27 1.97
N SER A 107 -11.53 3.79 3.18
CA SER A 107 -10.45 4.19 4.09
C SER A 107 -9.76 2.99 4.76
N ALA A 108 -10.41 1.82 4.74
CA ALA A 108 -9.87 0.56 5.24
C ALA A 108 -9.13 -0.26 4.18
N LEU A 109 -9.23 0.10 2.90
CA LEU A 109 -8.59 -0.64 1.83
C LEU A 109 -7.05 -0.45 1.85
N ARG A 110 -6.31 -1.53 2.08
CA ARG A 110 -4.85 -1.59 1.93
C ARG A 110 -4.48 -2.29 0.63
N GLY A 111 -4.42 -1.53 -0.46
CA GLY A 111 -4.06 -1.99 -1.79
C GLY A 111 -5.21 -1.88 -2.78
N THR A 112 -5.22 -2.74 -3.79
CA THR A 112 -6.26 -2.78 -4.83
C THR A 112 -7.23 -3.93 -4.61
N PRO A 113 -8.50 -3.82 -5.05
CA PRO A 113 -9.39 -4.97 -5.20
C PRO A 113 -8.71 -6.09 -5.99
N PHE A 114 -9.11 -7.35 -5.80
CA PHE A 114 -8.51 -8.47 -6.54
C PHE A 114 -9.54 -9.40 -7.16
N TYR A 115 -9.08 -10.20 -8.12
CA TYR A 115 -9.88 -11.28 -8.69
C TYR A 115 -9.62 -12.57 -7.92
N ASP A 116 -10.61 -13.02 -7.17
CA ASP A 116 -10.56 -14.30 -6.51
C ASP A 116 -10.83 -15.41 -7.52
N ARG A 117 -9.82 -16.22 -7.81
CA ARG A 117 -9.92 -17.32 -8.79
C ARG A 117 -10.80 -18.47 -8.29
N ALA A 118 -10.76 -18.78 -6.99
CA ALA A 118 -11.54 -19.88 -6.42
C ALA A 118 -13.04 -19.55 -6.49
N GLN A 119 -13.38 -18.30 -6.20
CA GLN A 119 -14.75 -17.77 -6.25
C GLN A 119 -15.14 -17.23 -7.63
N ARG A 120 -14.18 -17.12 -8.55
CA ARG A 120 -14.31 -16.59 -9.92
C ARG A 120 -14.95 -15.20 -9.99
N ARG A 121 -14.60 -14.32 -9.05
CA ARG A 121 -15.23 -13.00 -8.93
C ARG A 121 -14.27 -11.96 -8.37
N TRP A 122 -14.62 -10.71 -8.60
CA TRP A 122 -13.93 -9.56 -8.02
C TRP A 122 -14.34 -9.37 -6.55
N VAL A 123 -13.36 -9.09 -5.71
CA VAL A 123 -13.49 -8.87 -4.27
C VAL A 123 -13.01 -7.45 -3.97
N PRO A 124 -13.81 -6.60 -3.27
CA PRO A 124 -13.49 -5.20 -3.04
C PRO A 124 -12.48 -5.01 -1.89
N ALA A 125 -11.58 -5.97 -1.66
CA ALA A 125 -10.56 -5.97 -0.62
C ALA A 125 -9.21 -6.33 -1.25
N SER A 126 -8.09 -6.22 -0.54
CA SER A 126 -6.83 -6.75 -1.05
C SER A 126 -6.68 -8.25 -0.76
N PRO A 127 -5.76 -8.96 -1.44
CA PRO A 127 -5.53 -10.38 -1.18
C PRO A 127 -5.14 -10.69 0.27
N SER A 128 -4.42 -9.79 0.95
CA SER A 128 -4.06 -10.00 2.37
C SER A 128 -5.26 -9.84 3.31
N GLN A 129 -6.31 -9.14 2.88
CA GLN A 129 -7.55 -9.03 3.64
C GLN A 129 -8.47 -10.25 3.49
N SER A 130 -8.05 -11.28 2.74
CA SER A 130 -8.86 -12.46 2.43
C SER A 130 -8.21 -13.73 2.94
N THR A 131 -9.04 -14.72 3.28
CA THR A 131 -8.54 -16.05 3.64
C THR A 131 -7.82 -16.69 2.45
N PRO A 132 -6.81 -17.55 2.68
CA PRO A 132 -6.02 -18.16 1.60
C PRO A 132 -6.85 -18.96 0.57
N ASP A 133 -8.02 -19.46 0.97
CA ASP A 133 -8.97 -20.19 0.12
C ASP A 133 -9.98 -19.29 -0.61
N GLY A 134 -9.94 -17.97 -0.35
CA GLY A 134 -10.83 -16.99 -0.96
C GLY A 134 -12.26 -16.99 -0.44
N ALA A 135 -12.57 -17.80 0.58
CA ALA A 135 -13.95 -17.97 1.05
C ALA A 135 -14.47 -16.73 1.81
N PHE A 136 -13.57 -16.02 2.51
CA PHE A 136 -13.92 -14.86 3.30
C PHE A 136 -12.92 -13.71 3.07
N TYR A 137 -13.39 -12.48 3.26
CA TYR A 137 -12.52 -11.33 3.46
C TYR A 137 -12.98 -10.53 4.67
N ALA A 138 -12.07 -9.71 5.19
CA ALA A 138 -12.33 -8.84 6.33
C ALA A 138 -11.92 -7.39 6.05
N TYR A 139 -12.67 -6.47 6.63
CA TYR A 139 -12.33 -5.05 6.66
C TYR A 139 -12.82 -4.42 7.96
N ALA A 140 -12.35 -3.22 8.27
CA ALA A 140 -12.74 -2.51 9.48
C ALA A 140 -13.31 -1.13 9.14
N THR A 141 -14.44 -0.77 9.72
CA THR A 141 -14.98 0.60 9.69
C THR A 141 -14.76 1.25 11.04
N TRP A 142 -14.59 2.56 11.07
CA TRP A 142 -14.59 3.32 12.31
C TRP A 142 -15.31 4.65 12.09
N ASP A 143 -15.88 5.17 13.18
CA ASP A 143 -16.54 6.47 13.17
C ASP A 143 -15.63 7.47 13.91
N PRO A 144 -15.15 8.52 13.22
CA PRO A 144 -14.32 9.56 13.85
C PRO A 144 -14.99 10.24 15.05
N SER A 145 -16.32 10.21 15.14
CA SER A 145 -17.08 10.75 16.29
C SER A 145 -17.08 9.81 17.51
N THR A 146 -16.75 8.53 17.31
CA THR A 146 -16.62 7.51 18.37
C THR A 146 -15.30 6.73 18.24
N PRO A 147 -14.14 7.41 18.34
CA PRO A 147 -12.84 6.85 18.01
C PRO A 147 -12.41 5.67 18.89
N SER A 148 -13.09 5.44 20.01
CA SER A 148 -12.86 4.31 20.91
C SER A 148 -13.47 2.98 20.44
N ARG A 149 -14.19 2.98 19.31
CA ARG A 149 -14.80 1.77 18.74
C ARG A 149 -14.57 1.68 17.23
N ALA A 150 -14.34 0.45 16.79
CA ALA A 150 -14.34 0.09 15.37
C ALA A 150 -15.28 -1.11 15.18
N ARG A 151 -15.78 -1.28 13.96
CA ARG A 151 -16.50 -2.49 13.55
C ARG A 151 -15.62 -3.27 12.61
N VAL A 152 -15.38 -4.54 12.92
CA VAL A 152 -14.70 -5.46 12.01
C VAL A 152 -15.74 -6.32 11.33
N HIS A 153 -15.69 -6.33 10.01
CA HIS A 153 -16.60 -7.02 9.12
C HIS A 153 -15.89 -8.27 8.59
N ILE A 154 -16.54 -9.43 8.64
CA ILE A 154 -16.09 -10.66 7.99
C ILE A 154 -17.18 -11.10 7.04
N VAL A 155 -16.87 -11.09 5.75
CA VAL A 155 -17.83 -11.29 4.67
C VAL A 155 -17.51 -12.57 3.93
N ASN A 156 -18.53 -13.42 3.73
CA ASN A 156 -18.43 -14.55 2.83
C ASN A 156 -18.48 -14.08 1.38
N VAL A 157 -17.45 -14.40 0.60
CA VAL A 157 -17.30 -13.94 -0.78
C VAL A 157 -18.39 -14.52 -1.70
N GLY A 158 -18.80 -15.77 -1.48
CA GLY A 158 -19.79 -16.44 -2.33
C GLY A 158 -21.23 -15.98 -2.10
N THR A 159 -21.60 -15.69 -0.85
CA THR A 159 -22.99 -15.40 -0.46
C THR A 159 -23.24 -13.93 -0.10
N ALA A 160 -22.19 -13.12 0.06
CA ALA A 160 -22.24 -11.77 0.63
C ALA A 160 -22.85 -11.69 2.05
N THR A 161 -22.93 -12.81 2.76
CA THR A 161 -23.35 -12.80 4.17
C THR A 161 -22.22 -12.30 5.04
N GLU A 162 -22.54 -11.47 6.02
CA GLU A 162 -21.57 -10.76 6.85
C GLU A 162 -21.75 -11.06 8.35
N LYS A 163 -20.63 -11.13 9.06
CA LYS A 163 -20.55 -11.02 10.52
C LYS A 163 -19.88 -9.70 10.88
N VAL A 164 -20.45 -8.98 11.85
CA VAL A 164 -19.93 -7.70 12.32
C VAL A 164 -19.58 -7.80 13.80
N PHE A 165 -18.39 -7.35 14.17
CA PHE A 165 -17.91 -7.32 15.55
C PHE A 165 -17.59 -5.90 15.97
N ASP A 166 -18.21 -5.44 17.06
CA ASP A 166 -17.82 -4.19 17.72
C ASP A 166 -16.58 -4.45 18.58
N VAL A 167 -15.46 -3.83 18.22
CA VAL A 167 -14.19 -3.99 18.92
C VAL A 167 -13.76 -2.68 19.59
N ALA A 168 -13.21 -2.79 20.80
CA ALA A 168 -12.61 -1.67 21.49
C ALA A 168 -11.30 -1.28 20.80
N VAL A 169 -11.15 0.00 20.51
CA VAL A 169 -9.95 0.58 19.92
C VAL A 169 -9.05 1.08 21.07
N PRO A 170 -7.74 0.75 21.09
CA PRO A 170 -6.81 1.22 22.11
C PRO A 170 -6.78 2.75 22.24
N ASP A 171 -6.42 3.25 23.42
CA ASP A 171 -6.33 4.69 23.66
C ASP A 171 -5.38 5.38 22.66
N ASN A 172 -5.82 6.51 22.09
CA ASN A 172 -5.14 7.32 21.07
C ASN A 172 -5.12 6.77 19.64
N ALA A 173 -5.74 5.62 19.39
CA ALA A 173 -5.96 5.13 18.04
C ALA A 173 -7.24 5.73 17.44
N MET A 174 -7.26 5.90 16.12
CA MET A 174 -8.43 6.36 15.38
C MET A 174 -9.34 5.22 14.94
N GLY A 175 -8.82 3.99 14.90
CA GLY A 175 -9.53 2.82 14.40
C GLY A 175 -8.54 1.71 14.06
N PHE A 176 -9.04 0.68 13.37
CA PHE A 176 -8.24 -0.42 12.87
C PHE A 176 -8.23 -0.47 11.35
N THR A 177 -7.18 -1.07 10.79
CA THR A 177 -7.19 -1.62 9.44
C THR A 177 -6.82 -3.09 9.48
N VAL A 178 -7.45 -3.90 8.63
CA VAL A 178 -7.08 -5.30 8.42
C VAL A 178 -5.79 -5.37 7.61
N ALA A 179 -4.77 -6.01 8.17
CA ALA A 179 -3.47 -6.20 7.51
C ALA A 179 -3.29 -7.60 6.92
N ASP A 180 -3.79 -8.63 7.59
CA ASP A 180 -3.76 -10.02 7.12
C ASP A 180 -5.00 -10.79 7.63
N PHE A 181 -5.40 -11.86 6.94
CA PHE A 181 -6.48 -12.75 7.37
C PHE A 181 -6.13 -14.21 7.05
N ASP A 182 -5.83 -14.98 8.09
CA ASP A 182 -5.50 -16.40 7.95
C ASP A 182 -6.29 -17.29 8.92
N SER A 183 -5.86 -18.55 9.03
CA SER A 183 -6.46 -19.56 9.91
C SER A 183 -6.47 -19.20 11.41
N GLN A 184 -5.60 -18.29 11.85
CA GLN A 184 -5.54 -17.83 13.24
C GLN A 184 -6.56 -16.72 13.54
N GLY A 185 -6.99 -15.99 12.51
CA GLY A 185 -7.96 -14.91 12.63
C GLY A 185 -7.60 -13.69 11.79
N VAL A 186 -8.18 -12.55 12.17
CA VAL A 186 -7.99 -11.28 11.46
C VAL A 186 -6.90 -10.48 12.17
N TYR A 187 -5.82 -10.16 11.46
CA TYR A 187 -4.76 -9.30 11.96
C TYR A 187 -5.11 -7.85 11.72
N LEU A 188 -5.13 -7.07 12.80
CA LEU A 188 -5.47 -5.65 12.78
C LEU A 188 -4.24 -4.80 13.13
N LEU A 189 -4.16 -3.64 12.50
CA LEU A 189 -3.21 -2.58 12.85
C LEU A 189 -3.98 -1.35 13.32
N SER A 190 -3.48 -0.71 14.37
CA SER A 190 -4.09 0.48 14.95
C SER A 190 -3.64 1.69 14.14
N ASN A 191 -4.62 2.43 13.64
CA ASN A 191 -4.39 3.65 12.90
C ASN A 191 -4.24 4.83 13.85
N ALA A 192 -3.37 5.76 13.49
CA ALA A 192 -3.22 7.05 14.16
C ALA A 192 -3.23 8.17 13.11
N PHE A 193 -3.66 9.36 13.51
CA PHE A 193 -3.72 10.51 12.61
C PHE A 193 -2.32 10.84 12.08
N GLU A 194 -2.20 10.95 10.75
CA GLU A 194 -0.94 11.30 10.04
C GLU A 194 0.26 10.38 10.35
N GLN A 195 0.02 9.17 10.86
CA GLN A 195 1.07 8.23 11.22
C GLN A 195 0.84 6.88 10.54
N LEU A 196 1.95 6.18 10.25
CA LEU A 196 1.86 4.78 9.85
C LEU A 196 1.30 3.95 11.01
N PRO A 197 0.59 2.85 10.71
CA PRO A 197 -0.04 2.05 11.74
C PRO A 197 0.97 1.53 12.75
N SER A 198 0.47 1.34 13.96
CA SER A 198 1.24 0.80 15.07
C SER A 198 0.47 -0.33 15.72
N GLY A 199 1.20 -1.18 16.44
CA GLY A 199 0.74 -2.39 17.11
C GLY A 199 0.17 -3.44 16.16
N VAL A 200 0.07 -4.66 16.65
CA VAL A 200 -0.59 -5.76 15.94
C VAL A 200 -1.52 -6.46 16.90
N TRP A 201 -2.78 -6.58 16.51
CA TRP A 201 -3.79 -7.32 17.25
C TRP A 201 -4.28 -8.49 16.40
N LEU A 202 -4.63 -9.58 17.07
CA LEU A 202 -5.34 -10.70 16.49
C LEU A 202 -6.76 -10.71 17.00
N MET A 203 -7.71 -10.69 16.09
CA MET A 203 -9.12 -10.90 16.38
C MET A 203 -9.50 -12.33 16.02
N ASP A 204 -10.08 -13.05 16.97
CA ASP A 204 -10.71 -14.34 16.70
C ASP A 204 -11.93 -14.15 15.78
N ALA A 205 -11.92 -14.78 14.61
CA ALA A 205 -12.92 -14.59 13.57
C ALA A 205 -14.32 -15.13 13.92
N THR A 206 -14.45 -15.87 15.03
CA THR A 206 -15.72 -16.47 15.46
C THR A 206 -16.38 -15.66 16.57
N SER A 207 -15.60 -15.26 17.57
CA SER A 207 -16.05 -14.60 18.79
C SER A 207 -15.86 -13.08 18.77
N GLY A 208 -14.98 -12.56 17.90
CA GLY A 208 -14.57 -11.16 17.91
C GLY A 208 -13.63 -10.80 19.06
N ALA A 209 -13.15 -11.79 19.83
CA ALA A 209 -12.22 -11.56 20.92
C ALA A 209 -10.90 -10.99 20.37
N LEU A 210 -10.51 -9.82 20.88
CA LEU A 210 -9.31 -9.11 20.45
C LEU A 210 -8.16 -9.34 21.43
N ARG A 211 -6.98 -9.68 20.91
CA ARG A 211 -5.75 -9.81 21.69
C ARG A 211 -4.62 -9.07 21.02
N GLU A 212 -3.94 -8.23 21.78
CA GLU A 212 -2.69 -7.61 21.33
C GLU A 212 -1.56 -8.65 21.26
N LEU A 213 -0.85 -8.67 20.14
CA LEU A 213 0.30 -9.55 19.92
C LEU A 213 1.62 -8.84 20.26
N VAL A 214 1.80 -7.63 19.70
CA VAL A 214 3.04 -6.87 19.87
C VAL A 214 2.80 -5.37 19.66
N GLN A 215 3.51 -4.55 20.43
CA GLN A 215 3.61 -3.10 20.21
C GLN A 215 4.81 -2.77 19.34
N VAL A 216 4.51 -2.25 18.15
CA VAL A 216 5.49 -2.02 17.09
C VAL A 216 4.98 -0.85 16.23
N THR A 217 5.77 0.20 16.04
CA THR A 217 5.37 1.34 15.20
C THR A 217 5.69 1.09 13.72
N PHE A 218 5.18 1.92 12.81
CA PHE A 218 5.53 1.88 11.37
C PHE A 218 5.41 0.47 10.76
N VAL A 219 4.29 -0.21 11.02
CA VAL A 219 4.02 -1.53 10.43
C VAL A 219 3.57 -1.35 8.99
N GLU A 220 4.29 -1.98 8.07
CA GLU A 220 4.03 -1.95 6.64
C GLU A 220 3.15 -3.13 6.22
N ALA A 221 3.43 -4.31 6.78
CA ALA A 221 2.68 -5.53 6.49
C ALA A 221 2.67 -6.50 7.68
N VAL A 222 1.68 -7.38 7.69
CA VAL A 222 1.63 -8.58 8.53
C VAL A 222 1.53 -9.77 7.59
N ARG A 223 2.38 -10.79 7.78
CA ARG A 223 2.33 -12.03 7.00
C ARG A 223 3.07 -13.16 7.69
N GLY A 224 2.45 -14.34 7.72
CA GLY A 224 3.11 -15.59 8.12
C GLY A 224 3.62 -15.60 9.55
N GLY A 225 2.88 -14.98 10.49
CA GLY A 225 3.26 -14.90 11.90
C GLY A 225 4.27 -13.79 12.23
N TYR A 226 4.53 -12.87 11.30
CA TYR A 226 5.44 -11.75 11.49
C TYR A 226 4.81 -10.41 11.13
N ALA A 227 5.22 -9.36 11.83
CA ALA A 227 5.05 -7.98 11.37
C ALA A 227 6.33 -7.49 10.70
N TRP A 228 6.16 -6.78 9.59
CA TRP A 228 7.23 -6.16 8.81
C TRP A 228 7.12 -4.66 8.98
N ALA A 229 8.20 -4.04 9.46
CA ALA A 229 8.13 -2.67 9.91
C ALA A 229 9.36 -1.87 9.47
N ALA A 230 9.11 -0.66 8.97
CA ALA A 230 10.11 0.29 8.55
C ALA A 230 10.79 0.95 9.76
N ARG A 231 12.13 0.98 9.79
CA ARG A 231 12.91 1.50 10.92
C ARG A 231 14.05 2.40 10.49
N ILE A 232 14.40 3.33 11.38
CA ILE A 232 15.69 4.02 11.36
C ILE A 232 16.68 3.09 12.08
N ASP A 233 17.67 2.61 11.35
CA ASP A 233 18.77 1.83 11.89
C ASP A 233 19.69 2.73 12.71
N PRO A 234 19.89 2.44 14.02
CA PRO A 234 20.70 3.30 14.88
C PRO A 234 22.20 3.30 14.52
N ARG A 235 22.64 2.40 13.64
CA ARG A 235 24.02 2.34 13.15
C ARG A 235 24.30 3.33 12.03
N ASP A 236 23.27 3.92 11.42
CA ASP A 236 23.43 4.92 10.37
C ASP A 236 23.63 6.31 10.99
N PRO A 237 24.82 6.93 10.87
CA PRO A 237 25.02 8.29 11.36
C PRO A 237 24.31 9.36 10.51
N SER A 238 23.80 8.97 9.35
CA SER A 238 23.23 9.86 8.34
C SER A 238 21.97 9.24 7.70
N PRO A 239 20.92 8.97 8.49
CA PRO A 239 19.69 8.39 7.96
C PRO A 239 19.04 9.32 6.92
N PRO A 240 18.31 8.77 5.94
CA PRO A 240 17.72 9.53 4.85
C PRO A 240 16.82 10.65 5.38
N GLN A 241 16.97 11.85 4.79
CA GLN A 241 16.18 13.02 5.14
C GLN A 241 15.22 13.36 4.01
N LEU A 242 13.92 13.29 4.27
CA LEU A 242 12.87 13.75 3.37
C LEU A 242 12.59 15.23 3.63
N ARG A 243 12.53 16.02 2.55
CA ARG A 243 12.39 17.50 2.61
C ARG A 243 11.21 17.99 3.47
N ARG A 244 10.14 17.22 3.61
CA ARG A 244 8.93 17.59 4.36
C ARG A 244 8.66 16.73 5.59
N SER A 245 9.11 15.48 5.58
CA SER A 245 8.77 14.49 6.62
C SER A 245 9.91 14.24 7.61
N GLY A 246 11.08 14.86 7.41
CA GLY A 246 12.23 14.68 8.28
C GLY A 246 12.93 13.35 8.03
N THR A 247 13.40 12.70 9.10
CA THR A 247 14.15 11.44 9.00
C THR A 247 13.24 10.30 8.59
N SER A 248 13.65 9.52 7.59
CA SER A 248 12.90 8.37 7.07
C SER A 248 13.55 7.03 7.44
N SER A 249 12.82 5.93 7.29
CA SER A 249 13.33 4.58 7.49
C SER A 249 14.39 4.21 6.45
N ASN A 250 15.43 3.53 6.91
CA ASN A 250 16.51 2.99 6.07
C ASN A 250 16.71 1.49 6.28
N SER A 251 15.81 0.85 7.04
CA SER A 251 15.83 -0.59 7.31
C SER A 251 14.43 -1.17 7.39
N VAL A 252 14.32 -2.46 7.06
CA VAL A 252 13.14 -3.27 7.32
C VAL A 252 13.46 -4.25 8.44
N VAL A 253 12.62 -4.24 9.46
CA VAL A 253 12.70 -5.13 10.60
C VAL A 253 11.50 -6.08 10.60
N ARG A 254 11.79 -7.37 10.72
CA ARG A 254 10.79 -8.41 10.97
C ARG A 254 10.63 -8.60 12.47
N VAL A 255 9.39 -8.58 12.95
CA VAL A 255 9.02 -8.80 14.34
C VAL A 255 8.20 -10.08 14.43
N ASP A 256 8.69 -11.04 15.19
CA ASP A 256 7.99 -12.29 15.49
C ASP A 256 6.78 -12.01 16.39
N LEU A 257 5.58 -12.38 15.95
CA LEU A 257 4.34 -12.05 16.67
C LEU A 257 4.10 -12.93 17.91
N ALA A 258 4.79 -14.06 18.03
CA ALA A 258 4.69 -14.94 19.20
C ALA A 258 5.64 -14.50 20.33
N THR A 259 6.83 -14.01 19.98
CA THR A 259 7.91 -13.72 20.93
C THR A 259 8.24 -12.23 21.06
N GLY A 260 7.82 -11.41 20.11
CA GLY A 260 8.22 -9.99 19.99
C GLY A 260 9.67 -9.80 19.52
N ALA A 261 10.38 -10.88 19.16
CA ALA A 261 11.77 -10.81 18.73
C ALA A 261 11.91 -10.01 17.43
N LYS A 262 12.87 -9.08 17.40
CA LYS A 262 13.11 -8.18 16.25
C LYS A 262 14.37 -8.62 15.51
N THR A 263 14.27 -8.78 14.20
CA THR A 263 15.39 -9.11 13.32
C THR A 263 15.47 -8.09 12.20
N THR A 264 16.63 -7.48 11.98
CA THR A 264 16.84 -6.61 10.82
C THR A 264 17.00 -7.48 9.57
N TRP A 265 16.12 -7.27 8.60
CA TRP A 265 16.11 -8.05 7.36
C TRP A 265 16.83 -7.35 6.23
N PHE A 266 16.75 -6.03 6.18
CA PHE A 266 17.38 -5.26 5.13
C PHE A 266 17.73 -3.88 5.65
N TYR A 267 18.85 -3.33 5.18
CA TYR A 267 19.34 -2.01 5.57
C TYR A 267 20.11 -1.37 4.42
N ARG A 268 19.87 -0.08 4.17
CA ARG A 268 20.61 0.71 3.17
C ARG A 268 20.99 2.08 3.74
N PRO A 269 22.29 2.37 3.93
CA PRO A 269 22.73 3.63 4.52
C PRO A 269 22.28 4.82 3.67
N GLY A 270 21.70 5.83 4.30
CA GLY A 270 21.29 7.09 3.67
C GLY A 270 20.17 6.99 2.62
N LEU A 271 19.55 5.82 2.44
CA LEU A 271 18.47 5.59 1.47
C LEU A 271 17.18 5.20 2.20
N GLN A 272 16.05 5.61 1.65
CA GLN A 272 14.75 5.19 2.16
C GLN A 272 14.48 3.74 1.77
N VAL A 273 13.91 2.96 2.68
CA VAL A 273 13.58 1.55 2.48
C VAL A 273 12.16 1.26 2.96
N ASP A 274 11.36 0.65 2.08
CA ASP A 274 9.97 0.26 2.35
C ASP A 274 9.67 -1.16 1.83
N THR A 275 8.83 -1.91 2.55
CA THR A 275 8.30 -3.20 2.09
C THR A 275 7.11 -2.98 1.17
N ILE A 276 7.20 -3.44 -0.09
CA ILE A 276 6.12 -3.27 -1.08
C ILE A 276 5.30 -4.55 -1.34
N GLY A 277 5.73 -5.69 -0.79
CA GLY A 277 4.96 -6.94 -0.80
C GLY A 277 5.85 -8.16 -0.61
N PHE A 278 5.37 -9.32 -1.06
CA PHE A 278 6.06 -10.60 -0.84
C PHE A 278 5.91 -11.54 -2.02
N ASP A 279 6.87 -12.44 -2.19
CA ASP A 279 6.76 -13.55 -3.14
C ASP A 279 5.93 -14.73 -2.58
N SER A 280 5.80 -15.82 -3.36
CA SER A 280 5.03 -17.01 -2.97
C SER A 280 5.67 -17.81 -1.84
N ARG A 281 6.89 -17.46 -1.41
CA ARG A 281 7.61 -18.05 -0.28
C ARG A 281 7.66 -17.11 0.93
N SER A 282 6.86 -16.05 0.93
CA SER A 282 6.83 -15.02 1.98
C SER A 282 8.15 -14.28 2.17
N ARG A 283 8.98 -14.20 1.12
CA ARG A 283 10.17 -13.36 1.10
C ARG A 283 9.77 -11.92 0.78
N PRO A 284 10.25 -10.91 1.53
CA PRO A 284 9.85 -9.54 1.30
C PRO A 284 10.46 -8.99 0.01
N ILE A 285 9.65 -8.20 -0.68
CA ILE A 285 10.04 -7.39 -1.82
C ILE A 285 10.16 -5.95 -1.31
N ILE A 286 11.35 -5.38 -1.47
CA ILE A 286 11.72 -4.10 -0.86
C ILE A 286 11.99 -3.08 -1.95
N GLN A 287 11.41 -1.90 -1.79
CA GLN A 287 11.74 -0.73 -2.59
C GLN A 287 12.76 0.12 -1.84
N VAL A 288 13.82 0.55 -2.54
CA VAL A 288 14.83 1.46 -2.03
C VAL A 288 14.74 2.75 -2.84
N SER A 289 14.55 3.88 -2.16
CA SER A 289 14.32 5.18 -2.79
C SER A 289 15.40 6.19 -2.41
N HIS A 290 15.84 6.99 -3.38
CA HIS A 290 16.80 8.07 -3.14
C HIS A 290 16.09 9.33 -2.61
N PRO A 291 16.50 9.88 -1.44
CA PRO A 291 15.88 11.08 -0.86
C PRO A 291 16.22 12.38 -1.61
N ASP A 292 17.12 12.32 -2.60
CA ASP A 292 17.57 13.46 -3.40
C ASP A 292 16.53 13.97 -4.42
N GLY A 293 15.39 13.27 -4.54
CA GLY A 293 14.33 13.61 -5.49
C GLY A 293 14.65 13.26 -6.94
N SER A 294 15.71 12.48 -7.19
CA SER A 294 16.09 12.02 -8.53
C SER A 294 15.10 11.03 -9.15
N GLY A 295 14.17 10.50 -8.35
CA GLY A 295 13.28 9.41 -8.78
C GLY A 295 14.00 8.07 -8.96
N ARG A 296 15.29 7.98 -8.61
CA ARG A 296 16.02 6.72 -8.62
C ARG A 296 15.46 5.80 -7.53
N SER A 297 15.14 4.59 -7.96
CA SER A 297 14.63 3.52 -7.13
C SER A 297 15.28 2.21 -7.51
N GLU A 298 15.41 1.34 -6.52
CA GLU A 298 15.79 -0.05 -6.71
C GLU A 298 14.69 -0.94 -6.11
N THR A 299 14.51 -2.13 -6.65
CA THR A 299 13.64 -3.14 -6.08
C THR A 299 14.41 -4.43 -5.87
N TRP A 300 14.26 -4.99 -4.67
CA TRP A 300 15.02 -6.14 -4.20
C TRP A 300 14.07 -7.24 -3.73
N LEU A 301 14.42 -8.49 -4.04
CA LEU A 301 13.89 -9.66 -3.38
C LEU A 301 14.88 -10.09 -2.29
N VAL A 302 14.49 -9.98 -1.03
CA VAL A 302 15.40 -10.28 0.09
C VAL A 302 15.16 -11.70 0.56
N ASN A 303 16.23 -12.50 0.53
CA ASN A 303 16.14 -13.94 0.77
C ASN A 303 16.34 -14.29 2.25
N ASP A 304 17.26 -13.61 2.92
CA ASP A 304 17.67 -13.91 4.27
C ASP A 304 17.81 -12.66 5.15
N PRO A 305 17.76 -12.80 6.48
CA PRO A 305 18.06 -11.73 7.42
C PRO A 305 19.42 -11.07 7.14
N GLY A 306 19.51 -9.76 7.37
CA GLY A 306 20.73 -8.99 7.09
C GLY A 306 20.92 -8.61 5.63
N GLY A 307 20.09 -9.11 4.71
CA GLY A 307 20.16 -8.81 3.29
C GLY A 307 21.09 -9.73 2.50
N ASP A 308 21.73 -10.70 3.16
CA ASP A 308 22.54 -11.70 2.51
C ASP A 308 21.71 -12.49 1.49
N GLY A 309 22.32 -12.78 0.33
CA GLY A 309 21.65 -13.49 -0.75
C GLY A 309 20.55 -12.70 -1.48
N SER A 310 20.25 -11.45 -1.14
CA SER A 310 19.23 -10.64 -1.82
C SER A 310 19.48 -10.55 -3.34
N SER A 311 18.41 -10.60 -4.12
CA SER A 311 18.46 -10.46 -5.58
C SER A 311 17.89 -9.11 -6.01
N LEU A 312 18.65 -8.38 -6.82
CA LEU A 312 18.16 -7.15 -7.44
C LEU A 312 17.13 -7.52 -8.52
N ILE A 313 15.89 -7.06 -8.35
CA ILE A 313 14.84 -7.17 -9.38
C ILE A 313 15.06 -6.11 -10.45
N TYR A 314 15.31 -4.86 -10.02
CA TYR A 314 15.49 -3.73 -10.94
C TYR A 314 16.17 -2.53 -10.27
N ALA A 315 17.00 -1.79 -11.01
CA ALA A 315 17.69 -0.57 -10.55
C ALA A 315 17.71 0.56 -11.60
N GLY A 316 16.60 0.74 -12.32
CA GLY A 316 16.51 1.75 -13.39
C GLY A 316 15.53 2.89 -13.12
N GLY A 317 15.09 3.09 -11.86
CA GLY A 317 14.20 4.21 -11.49
C GLY A 317 12.73 4.04 -11.86
N LEU A 318 12.33 2.88 -12.38
CA LEU A 318 10.91 2.59 -12.59
C LEU A 318 10.23 2.55 -11.24
N PHE A 319 9.08 3.21 -11.17
CA PHE A 319 8.18 3.00 -10.06
C PHE A 319 7.40 1.72 -10.35
N ILE A 320 7.63 0.67 -9.57
CA ILE A 320 6.86 -0.57 -9.63
C ILE A 320 6.13 -0.79 -8.30
N TRP A 321 4.91 -1.33 -8.38
CA TRP A 321 4.00 -1.43 -7.25
C TRP A 321 3.15 -2.70 -7.30
N GLU A 322 2.52 -3.02 -6.16
CA GLU A 322 1.54 -4.10 -6.01
C GLU A 322 2.03 -5.45 -6.55
N PRO A 323 3.19 -5.95 -6.06
CA PRO A 323 3.72 -7.23 -6.50
C PRO A 323 2.71 -8.36 -6.27
N GLN A 324 2.41 -9.11 -7.33
CA GLN A 324 1.62 -10.34 -7.25
C GLN A 324 2.52 -11.54 -7.48
N ALA A 325 2.59 -12.40 -6.47
CA ALA A 325 3.37 -13.61 -6.55
C ALA A 325 2.61 -14.73 -7.29
N ASP A 326 3.30 -15.38 -8.21
CA ASP A 326 2.74 -16.41 -9.09
C ASP A 326 3.77 -17.53 -9.29
N GLY A 327 3.96 -18.31 -8.23
CA GLY A 327 4.96 -19.38 -8.17
C GLY A 327 6.38 -18.81 -8.09
N ASP A 328 7.17 -19.02 -9.13
CA ASP A 328 8.51 -18.46 -9.30
C ASP A 328 8.53 -17.09 -10.02
N ARG A 329 7.35 -16.59 -10.40
CA ARG A 329 7.15 -15.32 -11.09
C ARG A 329 6.66 -14.24 -10.13
N LEU A 330 6.99 -12.99 -10.44
CA LEU A 330 6.42 -11.81 -9.82
C LEU A 330 5.85 -10.89 -10.90
N TRP A 331 4.60 -10.50 -10.74
CA TRP A 331 3.94 -9.51 -11.59
C TRP A 331 3.90 -8.18 -10.87
N PHE A 332 4.11 -7.09 -11.61
CA PHE A 332 4.04 -5.73 -11.07
C PHE A 332 3.21 -4.83 -11.97
N GLY A 333 2.48 -3.90 -11.35
CA GLY A 333 2.13 -2.65 -12.01
C GLY A 333 3.38 -1.76 -12.03
N GLY A 334 3.55 -0.94 -13.05
CA GLY A 334 4.73 -0.08 -13.10
C GLY A 334 4.65 1.04 -14.12
N GLY A 335 5.55 2.00 -13.98
CA GLY A 335 5.69 3.11 -14.92
C GLY A 335 6.84 4.06 -14.61
N THR A 336 7.02 5.05 -15.49
CA THR A 336 8.07 6.07 -15.37
C THR A 336 7.76 7.16 -14.34
N SER A 337 6.51 7.22 -13.89
CA SER A 337 6.07 8.00 -12.72
C SER A 337 4.69 7.52 -12.28
N PHE A 338 4.19 8.03 -11.14
CA PHE A 338 2.80 7.82 -10.71
C PHE A 338 1.75 8.24 -11.76
N ARG A 339 2.10 9.11 -12.72
CA ARG A 339 1.24 9.58 -13.82
C ARG A 339 1.81 9.27 -15.21
N GLY A 340 2.81 8.40 -15.26
CA GLY A 340 3.61 8.13 -16.46
C GLY A 340 3.00 7.04 -17.32
N THR A 341 3.74 6.58 -18.34
CA THR A 341 3.39 5.38 -19.09
C THR A 341 3.28 4.21 -18.12
N THR A 342 2.12 3.56 -18.08
CA THR A 342 1.87 2.42 -17.21
C THR A 342 1.88 1.11 -17.99
N GLY A 343 2.12 0.01 -17.29
CA GLY A 343 2.16 -1.31 -17.88
C GLY A 343 2.23 -2.42 -16.85
N ILE A 344 2.22 -3.65 -17.35
CA ILE A 344 2.48 -4.83 -16.54
C ILE A 344 3.90 -5.30 -16.79
N TYR A 345 4.60 -5.61 -15.70
CA TYR A 345 5.95 -6.11 -15.71
C TYR A 345 5.99 -7.51 -15.10
N LEU A 346 6.80 -8.37 -15.68
CA LEU A 346 7.05 -9.72 -15.22
C LEU A 346 8.52 -9.83 -14.82
N TYR A 347 8.76 -10.28 -13.59
CA TYR A 347 10.07 -10.70 -13.15
C TYR A 347 10.15 -12.22 -13.06
N THR A 348 11.21 -12.77 -13.65
CA THR A 348 11.68 -14.14 -13.41
C THR A 348 13.17 -14.09 -13.09
N GLN A 349 13.69 -15.07 -12.36
CA GLN A 349 15.14 -15.16 -12.12
C GLN A 349 15.93 -15.29 -13.43
N THR A 350 15.36 -15.97 -14.43
CA THR A 350 16.03 -16.25 -15.71
C THR A 350 16.09 -15.04 -16.64
N HIS A 351 15.04 -14.21 -16.66
CA HIS A 351 14.92 -13.11 -17.64
C HIS A 351 14.98 -11.71 -17.01
N GLY A 352 15.07 -11.62 -15.68
CA GLY A 352 14.99 -10.34 -14.97
C GLY A 352 13.60 -9.70 -15.12
N LEU A 353 13.52 -8.40 -14.86
CA LEU A 353 12.29 -7.63 -15.02
C LEU A 353 12.07 -7.26 -16.49
N GLN A 354 10.92 -7.62 -17.03
CA GLN A 354 10.53 -7.35 -18.42
C GLN A 354 9.19 -6.61 -18.44
N LYS A 355 9.05 -5.60 -19.29
CA LYS A 355 7.73 -5.04 -19.59
C LYS A 355 7.02 -5.96 -20.57
N VAL A 356 5.87 -6.48 -20.20
CA VAL A 356 5.15 -7.51 -20.99
C VAL A 356 3.79 -7.04 -21.48
N PHE A 357 3.30 -5.92 -20.95
CA PHE A 357 2.10 -5.24 -21.46
C PHE A 357 2.26 -3.73 -21.32
N ALA A 358 1.94 -2.98 -22.37
CA ALA A 358 1.90 -1.53 -22.35
C ALA A 358 0.45 -1.06 -22.28
N PHE A 359 0.12 -0.23 -21.28
CA PHE A 359 -1.22 0.30 -21.12
C PHE A 359 -1.32 1.70 -21.71
N THR A 360 -2.15 1.86 -22.73
CA THR A 360 -2.37 3.12 -23.43
C THR A 360 -3.86 3.41 -23.47
N GLN A 361 -4.41 3.98 -22.39
CA GLN A 361 -5.84 4.31 -22.36
C GLN A 361 -6.16 5.73 -22.86
N GLY A 362 -5.17 6.47 -23.35
CA GLY A 362 -5.34 7.88 -23.75
C GLY A 362 -5.64 8.83 -22.57
N LYS A 363 -5.71 8.31 -21.34
CA LYS A 363 -5.91 9.05 -20.10
C LYS A 363 -4.63 9.00 -19.26
N PRO A 364 -4.01 10.15 -18.92
CA PRO A 364 -2.71 10.18 -18.24
C PRO A 364 -2.78 9.77 -16.75
N ASP A 365 -3.97 9.76 -16.14
CA ASP A 365 -4.13 9.47 -14.71
C ASP A 365 -4.55 8.03 -14.41
N HIS A 366 -4.60 7.15 -15.42
CA HIS A 366 -4.97 5.75 -15.22
C HIS A 366 -3.75 4.84 -15.04
N VAL A 367 -3.86 3.91 -14.10
CA VAL A 367 -2.84 2.88 -13.83
C VAL A 367 -3.44 1.49 -14.05
N ILE A 368 -2.61 0.59 -14.59
CA ILE A 368 -2.95 -0.82 -14.65
C ILE A 368 -2.12 -1.59 -13.61
N THR A 369 -2.77 -2.46 -12.87
CA THR A 369 -2.16 -3.23 -11.78
C THR A 369 -2.55 -4.70 -11.89
N PRO A 370 -1.62 -5.66 -11.76
CA PRO A 370 -1.96 -7.07 -11.63
C PRO A 370 -2.61 -7.30 -10.27
N VAL A 371 -3.73 -8.04 -10.25
CA VAL A 371 -4.51 -8.27 -9.02
C VAL A 371 -4.97 -9.72 -8.90
N GLY A 372 -4.01 -10.60 -9.15
CA GLY A 372 -4.16 -12.05 -9.13
C GLY A 372 -2.95 -12.70 -9.76
N PHE A 373 -3.03 -14.00 -9.96
CA PHE A 373 -1.98 -14.80 -10.60
C PHE A 373 -2.43 -15.30 -11.97
N CYS A 374 -1.46 -15.61 -12.83
CA CYS A 374 -1.74 -16.02 -14.18
C CYS A 374 -2.20 -17.48 -14.23
N ALA A 375 -3.31 -17.71 -14.92
CA ALA A 375 -4.05 -18.99 -14.94
C ALA A 375 -4.17 -19.60 -16.33
#